data_AF-A0AB34HQR9-F1
#
_entry.id   AF-A0AB34HQR9-F1
#
_cell.length_a   1.000
_cell.length_b   1.000
_cell.length_c   1.000
_cell.angle_alpha   90.00
_cell.angle_beta   90.00
_cell.angle_gamma   90.00
#
_symmetry.space_group_name_H-M   'P 1'
#
loop_
_entity.id
_entity.type
_entity.pdbx_description
1 polymer ?
#
loop_
_entity_poly.entity_id
_entity_poly.type
_entity_poly.pdbx_seq_one_letter_code
_entity_poly.pdbx_strand_id
1 'polypeptide(L)'
;MPGNHQGRDPRKHKRKPLGVGYSARKSPLYDNCFLHAPDGQPLCTCDRRKAQWYLDKGIGELVSEEPFVVKLQFEPAGRPESPGDYYLMVKENLCVVCGKKDSYIRKNVIPHEYRKHFPIEMKDHNSHDVLLLCTSCHAISNYYDNHLKQQLAREFQAPTGSEEGLRLLEDPERRQVRSGARALLNAEGLPAHRKEELLQALREFYRTDTVTEEMLQEAAGLETRYDPQSCSEGAED
;
A
#
# COMPACT_ATOMS: atom_id res chain seq x y z
N MET A 1 -37.53 0.41 -34.92
CA MET A 1 -36.33 -0.37 -34.56
C MET A 1 -35.77 0.21 -33.27
N PRO A 2 -36.01 -0.41 -32.11
CA PRO A 2 -35.56 0.15 -30.83
C PRO A 2 -34.06 -0.15 -30.65
N GLY A 3 -33.28 0.92 -30.47
CA GLY A 3 -31.84 0.86 -30.20
C GLY A 3 -31.56 0.29 -28.81
N ASN A 4 -30.64 -0.67 -28.77
CA ASN A 4 -30.25 -1.42 -27.58
C ASN A 4 -29.37 -0.54 -26.66
N HIS A 5 -29.99 0.28 -25.80
CA HIS A 5 -29.29 0.97 -24.72
C HIS A 5 -28.94 -0.02 -23.60
N GLN A 6 -27.81 -0.72 -23.73
CA GLN A 6 -27.22 -1.43 -22.61
C GLN A 6 -26.58 -0.42 -21.65
N GLY A 7 -27.39 0.11 -20.74
CA GLY A 7 -26.89 0.78 -19.54
C GLY A 7 -25.96 -0.17 -18.78
N ARG A 8 -24.76 0.29 -18.43
CA ARG A 8 -23.84 -0.44 -17.54
C ARG A 8 -24.51 -0.62 -16.18
N ASP A 9 -24.98 -1.83 -15.90
CA ASP A 9 -25.53 -2.21 -14.59
C ASP A 9 -24.43 -2.14 -13.51
N PRO A 10 -24.51 -1.21 -12.54
CA PRO A 10 -23.52 -1.07 -11.46
C PRO A 10 -23.47 -2.31 -10.56
N ARG A 11 -24.50 -3.17 -10.60
CA ARG A 11 -24.63 -4.39 -9.78
C ARG A 11 -23.80 -5.57 -10.30
N LYS A 12 -23.17 -5.46 -11.47
CA LYS A 12 -22.22 -6.47 -11.99
C LYS A 12 -20.84 -6.45 -11.33
N HIS A 13 -20.58 -5.53 -10.39
CA HIS A 13 -19.43 -5.68 -9.50
C HIS A 13 -19.70 -6.78 -8.48
N LYS A 14 -19.52 -8.05 -8.89
CA LYS A 14 -19.17 -9.12 -7.94
C LYS A 14 -18.03 -8.56 -7.10
N ARG A 15 -18.27 -8.33 -5.79
CA ARG A 15 -17.24 -7.91 -4.84
C ARG A 15 -16.04 -8.84 -5.07
N LYS A 16 -14.95 -8.31 -5.62
CA LYS A 16 -13.75 -9.11 -5.87
C LYS A 16 -13.39 -9.78 -4.54
N PRO A 17 -13.11 -11.09 -4.50
CA PRO A 17 -12.67 -11.71 -3.26
C PRO A 17 -11.47 -10.92 -2.70
N LEU A 18 -11.47 -10.71 -1.39
CA LEU A 18 -10.37 -10.04 -0.71
C LEU A 18 -9.07 -10.78 -1.07
N GLY A 19 -8.11 -10.10 -1.71
CA GLY A 19 -6.83 -10.69 -2.09
C GLY A 19 -6.43 -10.58 -3.57
N VAL A 20 -7.33 -10.17 -4.48
CA VAL A 20 -7.10 -10.15 -5.95
C VAL A 20 -6.01 -9.15 -6.41
N GLY A 21 -5.52 -8.27 -5.53
CA GLY A 21 -4.41 -7.34 -5.82
C GLY A 21 -3.02 -7.82 -5.38
N TYR A 22 -2.91 -8.96 -4.69
CA TYR A 22 -1.64 -9.43 -4.15
C TYR A 22 -1.09 -10.55 -5.04
N SER A 23 0.04 -10.29 -5.70
CA SER A 23 0.77 -11.33 -6.43
C SER A 23 1.46 -12.26 -5.43
N ALA A 24 1.22 -13.57 -5.54
CA ALA A 24 1.92 -14.57 -4.75
C ALA A 24 3.40 -14.61 -5.16
N ARG A 25 4.31 -14.56 -4.19
CA ARG A 25 5.75 -14.69 -4.44
C ARG A 25 6.09 -16.15 -4.79
N LYS A 26 7.03 -16.32 -5.71
CA LYS A 26 7.58 -17.63 -6.10
C LYS A 26 8.74 -18.11 -5.23
N SER A 27 9.39 -17.21 -4.48
CA SER A 27 10.55 -17.50 -3.64
C SER A 27 10.20 -17.39 -2.14
N PRO A 28 10.88 -18.16 -1.26
CA PRO A 28 10.75 -18.00 0.18
C PRO A 28 11.12 -16.58 0.63
N LEU A 29 10.62 -16.19 1.80
CA LEU A 29 10.89 -14.90 2.44
C LEU A 29 11.93 -14.98 3.55
N TYR A 30 12.00 -16.11 4.25
CA TYR A 30 13.06 -16.43 5.18
C TYR A 30 14.04 -17.40 4.53
N ASP A 31 15.24 -16.91 4.23
CA ASP A 31 16.34 -17.75 3.74
C ASP A 31 17.08 -18.44 4.90
N ASN A 32 16.91 -17.93 6.12
CA ASN A 32 17.51 -18.45 7.35
C ASN A 32 19.03 -18.59 7.29
N CYS A 33 19.72 -17.62 6.70
CA CYS A 33 21.19 -17.54 6.72
C CYS A 33 21.67 -17.08 8.10
N PHE A 34 22.71 -17.69 8.64
CA PHE A 34 23.23 -17.36 9.97
C PHE A 34 24.32 -16.30 9.90
N LEU A 35 24.25 -15.31 10.79
CA LEU A 35 25.33 -14.37 11.07
C LEU A 35 26.01 -14.74 12.38
N HIS A 36 27.34 -14.86 12.35
CA HIS A 36 28.17 -15.13 13.53
C HIS A 36 29.08 -13.94 13.85
N ALA A 37 29.40 -13.76 15.13
CA ALA A 37 30.42 -12.82 15.60
C ALA A 37 31.84 -13.33 15.27
N PRO A 38 32.88 -12.49 15.40
CA PRO A 38 34.27 -12.89 15.11
C PRO A 38 34.77 -14.10 15.92
N ASP A 39 34.25 -14.28 17.13
CA ASP A 39 34.54 -15.42 18.02
C ASP A 39 33.72 -16.68 17.71
N GLY A 40 32.83 -16.62 16.71
CA GLY A 40 31.96 -17.72 16.30
C GLY A 40 30.60 -17.76 17.01
N GLN A 41 30.30 -16.84 17.92
CA GLN A 41 28.98 -16.80 18.57
C GLN A 41 27.87 -16.52 17.53
N PRO A 42 26.80 -17.32 17.47
CA PRO A 42 25.63 -17.00 16.64
C PRO A 42 24.96 -15.70 17.06
N LEU A 43 24.62 -14.84 16.09
CA LEU A 43 23.98 -13.55 16.31
C LEU A 43 22.50 -13.56 15.93
N CYS A 44 22.21 -13.91 14.68
CA CYS A 44 20.84 -13.98 14.18
C CYS A 44 20.74 -14.77 12.87
N THR A 45 19.50 -15.08 12.48
CA THR A 45 19.14 -15.49 11.13
C THR A 45 18.75 -14.27 10.28
N CYS A 46 19.05 -14.29 8.99
CA CYS A 46 18.77 -13.21 8.06
C CYS A 46 18.47 -13.70 6.63
N ASP A 47 18.13 -12.76 5.73
CA ASP A 47 17.97 -13.04 4.31
C ASP A 47 19.33 -13.22 3.62
N ARG A 48 19.35 -14.01 2.54
CA ARG A 48 20.57 -14.32 1.78
C ARG A 48 21.23 -13.06 1.25
N ARG A 49 20.41 -12.06 0.89
CA ARG A 49 20.87 -10.76 0.39
C ARG A 49 21.64 -9.98 1.45
N LYS A 50 21.18 -9.95 2.72
CA LYS A 50 21.93 -9.30 3.81
C LYS A 50 23.21 -10.05 4.13
N ALA A 51 23.17 -11.38 4.19
CA ALA A 51 24.38 -12.17 4.40
C ALA A 51 25.42 -11.92 3.30
N GLN A 52 24.97 -11.91 2.03
CA GLN A 52 25.84 -11.61 0.89
C GLN A 52 26.40 -10.18 0.92
N TRP A 53 25.62 -9.20 1.37
CA TRP A 53 26.10 -7.82 1.52
C TRP A 53 27.34 -7.72 2.41
N TYR A 54 27.44 -8.50 3.50
CA TYR A 54 28.64 -8.51 4.36
C TYR A 54 29.86 -9.09 3.63
N LEU A 55 29.68 -10.15 2.83
CA LEU A 55 30.74 -10.74 2.01
C LEU A 55 31.21 -9.76 0.93
N ASP A 56 30.28 -9.16 0.20
CA ASP A 56 30.59 -8.21 -0.89
C ASP A 56 31.30 -6.96 -0.38
N LYS A 57 31.02 -6.56 0.87
CA LYS A 57 31.69 -5.44 1.55
C LYS A 57 33.05 -5.79 2.13
N GLY A 58 33.47 -7.06 2.08
CA GLY A 58 34.73 -7.52 2.66
C GLY A 58 34.78 -7.44 4.19
N ILE A 59 33.62 -7.34 4.85
CA ILE A 59 33.49 -7.26 6.33
C ILE A 59 32.82 -8.51 6.91
N GLY A 60 32.64 -9.54 6.08
CA GLY A 60 32.18 -10.86 6.45
C GLY A 60 33.02 -11.93 5.75
N GLU A 61 33.08 -13.10 6.36
CA GLU A 61 33.75 -14.29 5.84
C GLU A 61 32.72 -15.42 5.73
N LEU A 62 32.72 -16.13 4.60
CA LEU A 62 31.87 -17.29 4.41
C LEU A 62 32.46 -18.46 5.21
N VAL A 63 31.69 -18.98 6.18
CA VAL A 63 32.12 -20.11 7.03
C VAL A 63 31.54 -21.43 6.52
N SER A 64 30.32 -21.41 6.01
CA SER A 64 29.61 -22.58 5.52
C SER A 64 28.61 -22.18 4.44
N GLU A 65 28.47 -23.01 3.41
CA GLU A 65 27.46 -22.84 2.37
C GLU A 65 26.11 -23.49 2.74
N GLU A 66 26.13 -24.59 3.49
CA GLU A 66 24.95 -25.33 3.93
C GLU A 66 25.07 -25.82 5.40
N PRO A 67 24.38 -25.18 6.37
CA PRO A 67 23.60 -23.94 6.22
C PRO A 67 24.49 -22.76 5.82
N PHE A 68 23.90 -21.73 5.22
CA PHE A 68 24.65 -20.54 4.79
C PHE A 68 25.02 -19.70 6.01
N VAL A 69 26.31 -19.65 6.36
CA VAL A 69 26.84 -18.98 7.55
C VAL A 69 27.87 -17.93 7.14
N VAL A 70 27.66 -16.69 7.55
CA VAL A 70 28.62 -15.59 7.38
C VAL A 70 29.08 -15.11 8.74
N LYS A 71 30.39 -15.10 8.96
CA LYS A 71 31.03 -14.59 10.17
C LYS A 71 31.46 -13.15 9.94
N LEU A 72 31.05 -12.25 10.82
CA LEU A 72 31.46 -10.85 10.77
C LEU A 72 32.94 -10.71 11.15
N GLN A 73 33.62 -9.74 10.54
CA GLN A 73 35.02 -9.42 10.85
C GLN A 73 35.14 -8.28 11.88
N PHE A 74 34.02 -7.82 12.43
CA PHE A 74 33.96 -6.73 13.41
C PHE A 74 33.02 -7.09 14.55
N GLU A 75 33.18 -6.40 15.67
CA GLU A 75 32.35 -6.57 16.85
C GLU A 75 30.95 -5.95 16.64
N PRO A 76 29.86 -6.74 16.71
CA PRO A 76 28.51 -6.20 16.55
C PRO A 76 28.13 -5.32 17.75
N ALA A 77 27.26 -4.34 17.53
CA ALA A 77 26.77 -3.46 18.58
C ALA A 77 25.89 -4.16 19.65
N GLY A 78 25.39 -5.36 19.33
CA GLY A 78 24.58 -6.17 20.23
C GLY A 78 24.76 -7.65 19.94
N ARG A 79 24.65 -8.46 21.00
CA ARG A 79 24.75 -9.93 20.98
C ARG A 79 23.52 -10.52 21.68
N PRO A 80 23.05 -11.70 21.25
CA PRO A 80 21.97 -12.38 21.95
C PRO A 80 22.42 -12.82 23.34
N GLU A 81 21.56 -12.60 24.34
CA GLU A 81 21.84 -12.94 25.74
C GLU A 81 21.59 -14.42 26.05
N SER A 82 20.75 -15.09 25.24
CA SER A 82 20.39 -16.49 25.46
C SER A 82 20.39 -17.32 24.16
N PRO A 83 20.66 -18.63 24.22
CA PRO A 83 20.57 -19.53 23.07
C PRO A 83 19.15 -19.66 22.49
N GLY A 84 18.12 -19.31 23.29
CA GLY A 84 16.72 -19.32 22.89
C GLY A 84 16.22 -18.00 22.32
N ASP A 85 17.13 -17.07 22.02
CA ASP A 85 16.77 -15.77 21.47
C ASP A 85 16.01 -15.94 20.14
N TYR A 86 14.90 -15.22 20.01
CA TYR A 86 14.04 -15.22 18.85
C TYR A 86 14.79 -15.00 17.52
N TYR A 87 15.87 -14.21 17.54
CA TYR A 87 16.62 -13.92 16.33
C TYR A 87 17.47 -15.10 15.86
N LEU A 88 17.83 -16.01 16.74
CA LEU A 88 18.56 -17.24 16.43
C LEU A 88 17.67 -18.33 15.82
N MET A 89 16.35 -18.23 16.03
CA MET A 89 15.42 -19.22 15.55
C MET A 89 15.21 -19.15 14.04
N VAL A 90 15.38 -20.30 13.38
CA VAL A 90 14.97 -20.56 11.99
C VAL A 90 13.46 -20.34 11.87
N LYS A 91 13.05 -19.59 10.86
CA LYS A 91 11.65 -19.19 10.65
C LYS A 91 11.06 -19.94 9.48
N GLU A 92 9.86 -20.48 9.69
CA GLU A 92 9.11 -21.14 8.64
C GLU A 92 8.44 -20.12 7.70
N ASN A 93 8.46 -20.46 6.42
CA ASN A 93 7.83 -19.69 5.36
C ASN A 93 6.34 -20.07 5.24
N LEU A 94 5.53 -19.60 6.20
CA LEU A 94 4.11 -19.89 6.28
C LEU A 94 3.31 -18.71 6.82
N CYS A 95 2.00 -18.72 6.60
CA CYS A 95 1.10 -17.79 7.26
C CYS A 95 0.99 -18.11 8.75
N VAL A 96 1.41 -17.19 9.61
CA VAL A 96 1.38 -17.39 11.08
C VAL A 96 -0.03 -17.48 11.68
N VAL A 97 -1.07 -17.15 10.90
CA VAL A 97 -2.47 -17.21 11.34
C VAL A 97 -3.12 -18.55 10.97
N CYS A 98 -2.89 -19.05 9.75
CA CYS A 98 -3.61 -20.23 9.23
C CYS A 98 -2.70 -21.35 8.70
N GLY A 99 -1.37 -21.21 8.78
CA GLY A 99 -0.41 -22.24 8.39
C GLY A 99 -0.18 -22.41 6.88
N LYS A 100 -0.91 -21.70 6.00
CA LYS A 100 -0.74 -21.82 4.54
C LYS A 100 0.67 -21.47 4.08
N LYS A 101 1.23 -22.30 3.19
CA LYS A 101 2.62 -22.19 2.67
C LYS A 101 2.71 -21.69 1.23
N ASP A 102 1.59 -21.57 0.53
CA ASP A 102 1.62 -21.35 -0.93
C ASP A 102 1.63 -19.86 -1.33
N SER A 103 1.12 -18.98 -0.46
CA SER A 103 1.03 -17.55 -0.75
C SER A 103 0.98 -16.75 0.55
N TYR A 104 2.05 -16.02 0.84
CA TYR A 104 2.18 -15.15 1.99
C TYR A 104 2.97 -13.87 1.66
N ILE A 105 2.68 -12.82 2.42
CA ILE A 105 3.27 -11.49 2.32
C ILE A 105 3.73 -11.03 3.70
N ARG A 106 4.67 -10.08 3.72
CA ARG A 106 5.12 -9.47 4.98
C ARG A 106 4.03 -8.55 5.50
N LYS A 107 3.76 -8.64 6.79
CA LYS A 107 2.87 -7.77 7.55
C LYS A 107 3.66 -7.16 8.69
N ASN A 108 3.71 -5.84 8.74
CA ASN A 108 4.19 -5.16 9.94
C ASN A 108 3.03 -5.15 10.95
N VAL A 109 3.27 -5.70 12.14
CA VAL A 109 2.33 -5.68 13.27
C VAL A 109 2.09 -4.23 13.67
N ILE A 110 3.14 -3.42 13.70
CA ILE A 110 3.07 -1.99 13.97
C ILE A 110 3.15 -1.25 12.62
N PRO A 111 2.11 -0.53 12.19
CA PRO A 111 2.17 0.23 10.95
C PRO A 111 3.25 1.33 11.00
N HIS A 112 3.89 1.59 9.86
CA HIS A 112 4.99 2.57 9.76
C HIS A 112 4.60 3.98 10.23
N GLU A 113 3.35 4.37 10.02
CA GLU A 113 2.81 5.66 10.47
C GLU A 113 2.87 5.85 11.98
N TYR A 114 2.83 4.76 12.77
CA TYR A 114 3.02 4.79 14.22
C TYR A 114 4.48 4.54 14.59
N ARG A 115 5.14 3.56 13.95
CA ARG A 115 6.53 3.17 14.25
C ARG A 115 7.51 4.34 14.13
N LYS A 116 7.26 5.33 13.25
CA LYS A 116 8.11 6.52 13.12
C LYS A 116 8.20 7.36 14.41
N HIS A 117 7.18 7.28 15.28
CA HIS A 117 7.12 7.99 16.55
C HIS A 117 7.73 7.21 17.72
N PHE A 118 8.18 5.98 17.51
CA PHE A 118 8.73 5.15 18.58
C PHE A 118 10.11 5.66 19.02
N PRO A 119 10.54 5.36 20.26
CA PRO A 119 11.92 5.52 20.70
C PRO A 119 12.91 4.82 19.76
N ILE A 120 14.15 5.29 19.69
CA ILE A 120 15.16 4.76 18.75
C ILE A 120 15.45 3.29 19.04
N GLU A 121 15.51 2.93 20.31
CA GLU A 121 15.72 1.59 20.84
C GLU A 121 14.68 0.59 20.33
N MET A 122 13.48 1.08 20.00
CA MET A 122 12.38 0.27 19.45
C MET A 122 12.29 0.35 17.92
N LYS A 123 12.98 1.30 17.28
CA LYS A 123 13.01 1.49 15.82
C LYS A 123 14.11 0.69 15.13
N ASP A 124 15.14 0.28 15.86
CA ASP A 124 16.25 -0.52 15.35
C ASP A 124 15.78 -1.78 14.59
N HIS A 125 16.64 -2.27 13.69
CA HIS A 125 16.38 -3.24 12.62
C HIS A 125 15.99 -4.65 13.12
N ASN A 126 14.89 -4.72 13.84
CA ASN A 126 14.39 -5.88 14.54
C ASN A 126 13.24 -6.48 13.73
N SER A 127 13.35 -7.76 13.39
CA SER A 127 12.32 -8.47 12.62
C SER A 127 11.14 -8.96 13.47
N HIS A 128 11.12 -8.66 14.78
CA HIS A 128 10.11 -9.18 15.71
C HIS A 128 8.67 -8.82 15.33
N ASP A 129 8.45 -7.61 14.83
CA ASP A 129 7.13 -7.09 14.48
C ASP A 129 6.82 -7.25 12.99
N VAL A 130 7.61 -8.04 12.25
CA VAL A 130 7.41 -8.32 10.84
C VAL A 130 7.06 -9.80 10.67
N LEU A 131 5.79 -10.08 10.35
CA LEU A 131 5.24 -11.43 10.26
C LEU A 131 4.85 -11.80 8.83
N LEU A 132 4.61 -13.09 8.59
CA LEU A 132 4.12 -13.60 7.30
C LEU A 132 2.63 -13.96 7.39
N LEU A 133 1.80 -13.34 6.55
CA LEU A 133 0.38 -13.63 6.44
C LEU A 133 0.01 -14.00 5.01
N CYS A 134 -0.90 -14.96 4.83
CA CYS A 134 -1.52 -15.19 3.53
C CYS A 134 -2.43 -14.02 3.14
N THR A 135 -2.74 -13.88 1.86
CA THR A 135 -3.52 -12.74 1.35
C THR A 135 -4.89 -12.60 2.02
N SER A 136 -5.55 -13.71 2.36
CA SER A 136 -6.83 -13.70 3.07
C SER A 136 -6.69 -13.22 4.53
N CYS A 137 -5.72 -13.76 5.27
CA CYS A 137 -5.48 -13.35 6.66
C CYS A 137 -4.98 -11.90 6.73
N HIS A 138 -4.15 -11.48 5.77
CA HIS A 138 -3.69 -10.10 5.66
C HIS A 138 -4.84 -9.12 5.41
N ALA A 139 -5.81 -9.48 4.55
CA ALA A 139 -6.98 -8.64 4.32
C ALA A 139 -7.84 -8.48 5.58
N ILE A 140 -8.02 -9.57 6.34
CA ILE A 140 -8.72 -9.54 7.63
C ILE A 140 -7.96 -8.69 8.66
N SER A 141 -6.66 -8.89 8.79
CA SER A 141 -5.81 -8.08 9.67
C SER A 141 -5.91 -6.60 9.30
N ASN A 142 -5.79 -6.24 8.03
CA ASN A 142 -5.92 -4.83 7.59
C ASN A 142 -7.30 -4.23 7.89
N TYR A 143 -8.37 -5.02 7.87
CA TYR A 143 -9.70 -4.54 8.25
C TYR A 143 -9.71 -4.12 9.73
N TYR A 144 -9.20 -4.96 10.62
CA TYR A 144 -9.12 -4.65 12.04
C TYR A 144 -8.11 -3.54 12.36
N ASP A 145 -6.99 -3.49 11.66
CA ASP A 145 -6.05 -2.37 11.78
C ASP A 145 -6.72 -1.05 11.48
N ASN A 146 -7.47 -0.95 10.39
CA ASN A 146 -8.18 0.29 10.04
C ASN A 146 -9.24 0.66 11.09
N HIS A 147 -9.92 -0.32 11.66
CA HIS A 147 -10.87 -0.08 12.75
C HIS A 147 -10.17 0.50 13.99
N LEU A 148 -9.05 -0.12 14.42
CA LEU A 148 -8.27 0.36 15.56
C LEU A 148 -7.69 1.75 15.29
N LYS A 149 -7.15 1.98 14.09
CA LYS A 149 -6.66 3.30 13.66
C LYS A 149 -7.72 4.38 13.79
N GLN A 150 -8.95 4.10 13.34
CA GLN A 150 -10.07 5.04 13.46
C GLN A 150 -10.48 5.29 14.91
N GLN A 151 -10.44 4.27 15.77
CA GLN A 151 -10.68 4.46 17.22
C GLN A 151 -9.62 5.36 17.84
N LEU A 152 -8.34 5.04 17.63
CA LEU A 152 -7.21 5.84 18.14
C LEU A 152 -7.26 7.28 17.62
N ALA A 153 -7.64 7.49 16.36
CA ALA A 153 -7.78 8.81 15.79
C ALA A 153 -8.81 9.67 16.53
N ARG A 154 -9.95 9.09 16.91
CA ARG A 154 -11.01 9.77 17.66
C ARG A 154 -10.60 10.01 19.11
N GLU A 155 -10.00 9.01 19.75
CA GLU A 155 -9.63 9.05 21.16
C GLU A 155 -8.52 10.08 21.43
N PHE A 156 -7.53 10.15 20.53
CA PHE A 156 -6.34 11.00 20.71
C PHE A 156 -6.34 12.24 19.80
N GLN A 157 -7.45 12.53 19.11
CA GLN A 157 -7.56 13.64 18.15
C GLN A 157 -6.41 13.65 17.14
N ALA A 158 -6.04 12.46 16.66
CA ALA A 158 -4.90 12.22 15.78
C ALA A 158 -5.41 11.79 14.40
N PRO A 159 -5.52 12.71 13.41
CA PRO A 159 -6.10 12.40 12.12
C PRO A 159 -5.40 11.22 11.43
N THR A 160 -6.17 10.20 11.03
CA THR A 160 -5.65 9.08 10.25
C THR A 160 -5.43 9.50 8.80
N GLY A 161 -4.17 9.80 8.49
CA GLY A 161 -3.69 10.22 7.18
C GLY A 161 -2.59 11.25 7.39
N SER A 162 -1.49 11.21 6.63
CA SER A 162 -0.77 12.46 6.40
C SER A 162 -1.77 13.44 5.78
N GLU A 163 -1.57 14.76 5.87
CA GLU A 163 -2.38 15.73 5.12
C GLU A 163 -2.47 15.38 3.61
N GLU A 164 -1.53 14.58 3.08
CA GLU A 164 -1.50 14.07 1.69
C GLU A 164 -2.42 12.84 1.46
N GLY A 165 -2.94 12.25 2.53
CA GLY A 165 -3.63 10.96 2.57
C GLY A 165 -5.12 11.04 2.91
N LEU A 166 -5.68 12.25 3.11
CA LEU A 166 -7.12 12.43 2.89
C LEU A 166 -7.38 11.94 1.47
N ARG A 167 -8.05 10.79 1.35
CA ARG A 167 -8.60 10.36 0.07
C ARG A 167 -9.71 11.35 -0.24
N LEU A 168 -9.34 12.51 -0.76
CA LEU A 168 -10.28 13.43 -1.35
C LEU A 168 -11.12 12.59 -2.29
N LEU A 169 -12.41 12.53 -1.99
CA LEU A 169 -13.34 11.78 -2.80
C LEU A 169 -13.34 12.46 -4.17
N GLU A 170 -13.18 11.67 -5.22
CA GLU A 170 -13.22 12.21 -6.57
C GLU A 170 -14.68 12.26 -7.01
N ASP A 171 -15.17 13.47 -7.26
CA ASP A 171 -16.50 13.67 -7.84
C ASP A 171 -16.50 13.10 -9.27
N PRO A 172 -17.28 12.02 -9.53
CA PRO A 172 -17.27 11.33 -10.81
C PRO A 172 -17.79 12.22 -11.94
N GLU A 173 -18.73 13.14 -11.64
CA GLU A 173 -19.32 14.06 -12.60
C GLU A 173 -18.31 15.14 -13.00
N ARG A 174 -17.69 15.80 -12.01
CA ARG A 174 -16.62 16.78 -12.28
C ARG A 174 -15.44 16.17 -13.00
N ARG A 175 -15.07 14.92 -12.68
CA ARG A 175 -14.01 14.18 -13.37
C ARG A 175 -14.35 13.94 -14.84
N GLN A 176 -15.58 13.52 -15.12
CA GLN A 176 -16.06 13.28 -16.48
C GLN A 176 -16.05 14.57 -17.29
N VAL A 177 -16.56 15.66 -16.72
CA VAL A 177 -16.62 16.99 -17.35
C VAL A 177 -15.22 17.53 -17.64
N ARG A 178 -14.30 17.47 -16.66
CA ARG A 178 -12.90 17.88 -16.85
C ARG A 178 -12.20 17.07 -17.94
N SER A 179 -12.39 15.76 -17.95
CA SER A 179 -11.82 14.91 -19.00
C SER A 179 -12.41 15.21 -20.37
N GLY A 180 -13.71 15.48 -20.46
CA GLY A 180 -14.38 15.81 -21.70
C GLY A 180 -13.92 17.13 -22.28
N ALA A 181 -13.84 18.17 -21.44
CA ALA A 181 -13.36 19.49 -21.84
C ALA A 181 -11.92 19.46 -22.35
N ARG A 182 -11.01 18.76 -21.67
CA ARG A 182 -9.63 18.59 -22.13
C ARG A 182 -9.53 17.88 -23.48
N ALA A 183 -10.39 16.90 -23.73
CA ALA A 183 -10.44 16.21 -25.02
C ALA A 183 -10.95 17.14 -26.14
N LEU A 184 -11.97 17.96 -25.86
CA LEU A 184 -12.50 18.93 -26.82
C LEU A 184 -11.49 20.04 -27.17
N LEU A 185 -10.66 20.46 -26.20
CA LEU A 185 -9.62 21.48 -26.39
C LEU A 185 -8.38 20.98 -27.14
N ASN A 186 -7.95 19.73 -26.90
CA ASN A 186 -6.61 19.29 -27.28
C ASN A 186 -6.54 18.19 -28.35
N ALA A 187 -7.65 17.54 -28.69
CA ALA A 187 -7.61 16.42 -29.64
C ALA A 187 -8.22 16.81 -30.99
N GLU A 188 -7.35 16.99 -31.98
CA GLU A 188 -7.66 17.44 -33.34
C GLU A 188 -8.41 16.39 -34.20
N GLY A 189 -8.72 15.21 -33.66
CA GLY A 189 -9.27 14.06 -34.38
C GLY A 189 -10.46 13.37 -33.72
N LEU A 190 -11.26 14.07 -32.90
CA LEU A 190 -12.43 13.44 -32.27
C LEU A 190 -13.52 13.08 -33.32
N PRO A 191 -14.01 11.82 -33.33
CA PRO A 191 -15.20 11.47 -34.09
C PRO A 191 -16.41 12.33 -33.69
N ALA A 192 -17.26 12.71 -34.66
CA ALA A 192 -18.40 13.61 -34.43
C ALA A 192 -19.36 13.11 -33.33
N HIS A 193 -19.64 11.81 -33.28
CA HIS A 193 -20.47 11.22 -32.21
C HIS A 193 -19.87 11.45 -30.82
N ARG A 194 -18.54 11.28 -30.71
CA ARG A 194 -17.83 11.43 -29.44
C ARG A 194 -17.75 12.90 -29.02
N LYS A 195 -17.64 13.81 -29.99
CA LYS A 195 -17.69 15.25 -29.74
C LYS A 195 -19.04 15.65 -29.14
N GLU A 196 -20.14 15.17 -29.70
CA GLU A 196 -21.50 15.46 -29.21
C GLU A 196 -21.74 14.88 -27.82
N GLU A 197 -21.30 13.64 -27.55
CA GLU A 197 -21.39 13.03 -26.22
C GLU A 197 -20.70 13.87 -25.14
N LEU A 198 -19.51 14.40 -25.45
CA LEU A 198 -18.76 15.22 -24.51
C LEU A 198 -19.42 16.59 -24.30
N LEU A 199 -19.89 17.22 -25.38
CA LEU A 199 -20.64 18.48 -25.30
C LEU A 199 -21.93 18.32 -24.50
N GLN A 200 -22.64 17.20 -24.66
CA GLN A 200 -23.85 16.91 -23.91
C GLN A 200 -23.59 16.81 -22.40
N ALA A 201 -22.52 16.12 -21.99
CA ALA A 201 -22.14 16.05 -20.58
C ALA A 201 -21.79 17.43 -19.98
N LEU A 202 -21.20 18.32 -20.78
CA LEU A 202 -20.92 19.71 -20.39
C LEU A 202 -22.20 20.55 -20.28
N ARG A 203 -23.14 20.40 -21.21
CA ARG A 203 -24.45 21.07 -21.16
C ARG A 203 -25.24 20.67 -19.92
N GLU A 204 -25.25 19.38 -19.59
CA GLU A 204 -25.91 18.84 -18.40
C GLU A 204 -25.29 19.40 -17.10
N PHE A 205 -23.96 19.46 -17.04
CA PHE A 205 -23.24 19.97 -15.87
C PHE A 205 -23.47 21.46 -15.63
N TYR A 206 -23.36 22.29 -16.68
CA TYR A 206 -23.55 23.75 -16.59
C TYR A 206 -25.03 24.18 -16.71
N ARG A 207 -25.96 23.24 -16.96
CA ARG A 207 -27.39 23.49 -17.18
C ARG A 207 -27.64 24.56 -18.24
N THR A 208 -26.96 24.43 -19.38
CA THR A 208 -27.05 25.37 -20.51
C THR A 208 -27.11 24.62 -21.83
N ASP A 209 -27.77 25.19 -22.82
CA ASP A 209 -27.87 24.62 -24.17
C ASP A 209 -26.63 24.92 -25.02
N THR A 210 -25.82 25.91 -24.61
CA THR A 210 -24.64 26.37 -25.35
C THR A 210 -23.38 26.19 -24.53
N VAL A 211 -22.34 25.61 -25.14
CA VAL A 211 -21.02 25.43 -24.53
C VAL A 211 -20.04 26.34 -25.27
N THR A 212 -19.47 27.31 -24.57
CA THR A 212 -18.48 28.24 -25.14
C THR A 212 -17.06 27.72 -24.91
N GLU A 213 -16.10 28.27 -25.65
CA GLU A 213 -14.66 27.97 -25.47
C GLU A 213 -14.19 28.31 -24.05
N GLU A 214 -14.68 29.40 -23.46
CA GLU A 214 -14.38 29.81 -22.08
C GLU A 214 -14.85 28.76 -21.07
N MET A 215 -16.05 28.20 -21.26
CA MET A 215 -16.57 27.11 -20.43
C MET A 215 -15.74 25.83 -20.54
N LEU A 216 -15.17 25.56 -21.73
CA LEU A 216 -14.27 24.41 -21.90
C LEU A 216 -12.96 24.62 -21.12
N GLN A 217 -12.41 25.83 -21.14
CA GLN A 217 -11.20 26.16 -20.39
C GLN A 217 -11.43 26.06 -18.87
N GLU A 218 -12.56 26.58 -18.39
CA GLU A 218 -12.98 26.47 -16.99
C GLU A 218 -13.17 24.99 -16.60
N ALA A 219 -13.92 24.24 -17.39
CA ALA A 219 -14.18 22.82 -17.17
C ALA A 219 -12.88 21.99 -17.13
N ALA A 220 -11.90 22.31 -17.98
CA ALA A 220 -10.60 21.64 -18.01
C ALA A 220 -9.76 21.86 -16.73
N GLY A 221 -10.08 22.92 -15.97
CA GLY A 221 -9.49 23.30 -14.70
C GLY A 221 -10.25 22.84 -13.46
N LEU A 222 -11.44 22.22 -13.59
CA LEU A 222 -12.29 21.87 -12.45
C LEU A 222 -11.56 21.07 -11.36
N GLU A 223 -11.76 21.49 -10.11
CA GLU A 223 -11.35 20.73 -8.95
C GLU A 223 -12.31 19.54 -8.76
N THR A 224 -11.78 18.35 -9.02
CA THR A 224 -12.55 17.10 -9.00
C THR A 224 -12.47 16.37 -7.67
N ARG A 225 -11.75 16.93 -6.70
CA ARG A 225 -11.41 16.29 -5.44
C ARG A 225 -11.95 17.15 -4.31
N TYR A 226 -12.68 16.56 -3.37
CA TYR A 226 -13.27 17.31 -2.25
C TYR A 226 -13.08 16.59 -0.92
N ASP A 227 -13.09 17.37 0.15
CA ASP A 227 -13.11 16.88 1.53
C ASP A 227 -14.57 16.68 1.98
N PRO A 228 -14.99 15.47 2.37
CA PRO A 228 -16.34 15.28 2.92
C PRO A 228 -16.62 16.09 4.19
N GLN A 229 -15.60 16.58 4.92
CA GLN A 229 -15.77 17.42 6.11
C GLN A 229 -16.06 18.89 5.80
N SER A 230 -15.72 19.40 4.60
CA SER A 230 -16.00 20.79 4.23
C SER A 230 -17.47 21.03 3.81
N CYS A 231 -18.28 19.97 3.66
CA CYS A 231 -19.70 20.09 3.29
C CYS A 231 -20.65 20.20 4.50
N SER A 232 -20.20 19.93 5.73
CA SER A 232 -21.05 20.00 6.93
C SER A 232 -21.18 21.41 7.53
N GLU A 233 -20.41 22.40 7.08
CA GLU A 233 -20.45 23.77 7.61
C GLU A 233 -21.37 24.72 6.82
N GLY A 234 -22.03 24.25 5.76
CA GLY A 234 -22.83 25.10 4.85
C GLY A 234 -24.34 24.87 4.86
N ALA A 235 -24.89 24.18 5.86
CA ALA A 235 -26.32 23.82 5.93
C ALA A 235 -27.06 24.41 7.14
N GLU A 236 -26.63 25.57 7.63
CA GLU A 236 -27.42 26.42 8.53
C GLU A 236 -27.31 27.88 8.05
N ASP A 237 -28.20 28.27 7.13
CA ASP A 237 -28.97 29.52 7.15
C ASP A 237 -30.15 29.44 6.17
#